data_AF-A0A5J4LGD5-F1
#
_entry.id   AF-A0A5J4LGD5-F1
#
_cell.length_a   1.000
_cell.length_b   1.000
_cell.length_c   1.000
_cell.angle_alpha   90.00
_cell.angle_beta   90.00
_cell.angle_gamma   90.00
#
_symmetry.space_group_name_H-M   'P 1'
#
loop_
_entity.id
_entity.type
_entity.pdbx_description
1 polymer ?
#
loop_
_entity_poly.entity_id
_entity_poly.type
_entity_poly.pdbx_seq_one_letter_code
_entity_poly.pdbx_strand_id
1 'polypeptide(L)'
;MIRLLVGASGKDALRSRIQEAEGRIVGDEELDIEWCDLTKPGGPDMAADANDHIRLLMDLLPGTAAYLNDCQWTLFKFNRRSIITSDHPVSLAVAPGYPAWQGVGIFTADLFLVPLSRRHALTIQPKNLREGTDIPDFTVSGSTKIAQSINQETAMGARKHIYQHPEESPLQGIRLPQPVMRDRPGMSNIDGLIREEGLFSGIREASLRAMSDTSPPGERENGMTIDDLPWPIPRRCRPGADG
;
A
#
# COMPACT_ATOMS: atom_id res chain seq x y z
N MET A 1 -6.81 5.90 -1.78
CA MET A 1 -6.69 6.55 -3.10
C MET A 1 -7.56 7.79 -3.18
N ILE A 2 -8.90 7.68 -3.03
CA ILE A 2 -9.86 8.82 -3.07
C ILE A 2 -9.42 10.00 -2.19
N ARG A 3 -9.09 9.73 -0.92
CA ARG A 3 -8.59 10.73 0.04
C ARG A 3 -7.40 11.54 -0.48
N LEU A 4 -6.42 10.87 -1.08
CA LEU A 4 -5.21 11.51 -1.60
C LEU A 4 -5.54 12.32 -2.84
N LEU A 5 -6.35 11.76 -3.74
CA LEU A 5 -6.77 12.41 -4.98
C LEU A 5 -7.52 13.72 -4.69
N VAL A 6 -8.58 13.63 -3.89
CA VAL A 6 -9.40 14.79 -3.50
C VAL A 6 -8.57 15.78 -2.69
N GLY A 7 -7.81 15.30 -1.70
CA GLY A 7 -6.99 16.15 -0.83
C GLY A 7 -5.86 16.88 -1.55
N ALA A 8 -5.25 16.26 -2.57
CA ALA A 8 -4.20 16.89 -3.37
C ALA A 8 -4.77 17.82 -4.45
N SER A 9 -5.98 17.58 -4.93
CA SER A 9 -6.66 18.43 -5.93
C SER A 9 -7.33 19.67 -5.32
N GLY A 10 -7.76 19.61 -4.06
CA GLY A 10 -8.37 20.75 -3.36
C GLY A 10 -9.90 20.86 -3.54
N LYS A 11 -10.52 21.75 -2.75
CA LYS A 11 -11.97 21.95 -2.68
C LYS A 11 -12.56 22.49 -3.99
N ASP A 12 -11.87 23.36 -4.69
CA ASP A 12 -12.38 23.94 -5.95
C ASP A 12 -12.44 22.91 -7.09
N ALA A 13 -11.45 22.01 -7.14
CA ALA A 13 -11.45 20.90 -8.07
C ALA A 13 -12.57 19.89 -7.72
N LEU A 14 -12.76 19.61 -6.43
CA LEU A 14 -13.89 18.79 -5.96
C LEU A 14 -15.23 19.43 -6.35
N ARG A 15 -15.42 20.74 -6.13
CA ARG A 15 -16.64 21.47 -6.51
C ARG A 15 -16.91 21.32 -8.00
N SER A 16 -15.91 21.58 -8.84
CA SER A 16 -16.02 21.46 -10.30
C SER A 16 -16.45 20.06 -10.72
N ARG A 17 -15.84 19.02 -10.14
CA ARG A 17 -16.14 17.62 -10.44
C ARG A 17 -17.58 17.23 -10.10
N ILE A 18 -18.09 17.66 -8.94
CA ILE A 18 -19.46 17.38 -8.50
C ILE A 18 -20.45 18.12 -9.40
N GLN A 19 -20.20 19.40 -9.68
CA GLN A 19 -21.06 20.22 -10.54
C GLN A 19 -21.16 19.65 -11.96
N GLU A 20 -20.04 19.17 -12.53
CA GLU A 20 -20.02 18.53 -13.84
C GLU A 20 -20.84 17.23 -13.88
N ALA A 21 -20.70 16.38 -12.86
CA ALA A 21 -21.41 15.11 -12.80
C ALA A 21 -22.91 15.26 -12.55
N GLU A 22 -23.30 16.19 -11.66
CA GLU A 22 -24.69 16.36 -11.22
C GLU A 22 -25.44 17.47 -11.98
N GLY A 23 -24.75 18.25 -12.82
CA GLY A 23 -25.36 19.30 -13.65
C GLY A 23 -25.99 20.44 -12.84
N ARG A 24 -25.56 20.64 -11.58
CA ARG A 24 -26.12 21.63 -10.66
C ARG A 24 -25.03 22.39 -9.93
N ILE A 25 -25.38 23.54 -9.36
CA ILE A 25 -24.48 24.32 -8.52
C ILE A 25 -24.43 23.69 -7.12
N VAL A 26 -23.22 23.35 -6.68
CA VAL A 26 -22.91 22.89 -5.32
C VAL A 26 -22.63 24.10 -4.42
N GLY A 27 -23.33 24.17 -3.29
CA GLY A 27 -23.13 25.22 -2.28
C GLY A 27 -21.92 24.94 -1.38
N ASP A 28 -21.43 25.96 -0.67
CA ASP A 28 -20.22 25.85 0.16
C ASP A 28 -20.40 24.88 1.34
N GLU A 29 -21.57 24.90 1.99
CA GLU A 29 -21.88 23.99 3.10
C GLU A 29 -21.88 22.53 2.66
N GLU A 30 -22.46 22.24 1.49
CA GLU A 30 -22.45 20.90 0.90
C GLU A 30 -21.03 20.47 0.52
N LEU A 31 -20.25 21.38 -0.09
CA LEU A 31 -18.87 21.11 -0.44
C LEU A 31 -18.01 20.80 0.79
N ASP A 32 -18.24 21.49 1.91
CA ASP A 32 -17.53 21.24 3.16
C ASP A 32 -17.87 19.86 3.75
N ILE A 33 -19.14 19.44 3.71
CA ILE A 33 -19.55 18.09 4.13
C ILE A 33 -18.84 17.03 3.28
N GLU A 34 -18.87 17.21 1.96
CA GLU A 34 -18.23 16.31 1.00
C GLU A 34 -16.71 16.26 1.19
N TRP A 35 -16.06 17.41 1.36
CA TRP A 35 -14.65 17.51 1.65
C TRP A 35 -14.26 16.80 2.94
N CYS A 36 -14.97 17.07 4.03
CA CYS A 36 -14.70 16.47 5.34
C CYS A 36 -14.82 14.94 5.27
N ASP A 37 -15.86 14.41 4.63
CA ASP A 37 -16.03 12.96 4.52
C ASP A 37 -14.95 12.30 3.64
N LEU A 38 -14.62 12.91 2.49
CA LEU A 38 -13.63 12.36 1.56
C LEU A 38 -12.19 12.45 2.09
N THR A 39 -11.88 13.46 2.91
CA THR A 39 -10.52 13.74 3.38
C THR A 39 -10.23 13.29 4.82
N LYS A 40 -11.24 12.79 5.56
CA LYS A 40 -11.07 12.28 6.93
C LYS A 40 -10.00 11.18 7.03
N PRO A 41 -9.38 10.98 8.21
CA PRO A 41 -8.44 9.89 8.42
C PRO A 41 -9.07 8.52 8.06
N GLY A 42 -8.42 7.80 7.15
CA GLY A 42 -8.94 6.54 6.59
C GLY A 42 -9.72 6.69 5.27
N GLY A 43 -10.12 7.90 4.89
CA GLY A 43 -10.93 8.19 3.72
C GLY A 43 -12.43 8.02 3.97
N PRO A 44 -13.27 8.14 2.93
CA PRO A 44 -14.72 8.02 3.06
C PRO A 44 -15.13 6.61 3.50
N ASP A 45 -16.28 6.51 4.16
CA ASP A 45 -16.85 5.21 4.50
C ASP A 45 -17.39 4.55 3.24
N MET A 46 -16.94 3.32 2.99
CA MET A 46 -17.35 2.52 1.83
C MET A 46 -18.08 1.28 2.32
N ALA A 47 -19.21 0.96 1.71
CA ALA A 47 -19.87 -0.32 1.92
C ALA A 47 -18.98 -1.43 1.34
N ALA A 48 -18.43 -2.26 2.23
CA ALA A 48 -17.66 -3.43 1.83
C ALA A 48 -18.60 -4.48 1.21
N ASP A 49 -18.24 -5.00 0.03
CA ASP A 49 -18.90 -6.13 -0.60
C ASP A 49 -17.86 -7.22 -0.82
N ALA A 50 -18.14 -8.39 -0.27
CA ALA A 50 -17.29 -9.56 -0.45
C ALA A 50 -17.10 -9.90 -1.94
N ASN A 51 -18.12 -9.67 -2.79
CA ASN A 51 -18.02 -9.98 -4.21
C ASN A 51 -17.04 -9.07 -4.94
N ASP A 52 -16.95 -7.79 -4.59
CA ASP A 52 -15.98 -6.89 -5.21
C ASP A 52 -14.57 -7.20 -4.75
N HIS A 53 -14.39 -7.60 -3.49
CA HIS A 53 -13.10 -8.08 -3.04
C HIS A 53 -12.67 -9.34 -3.81
N ILE A 54 -13.58 -10.30 -4.02
CA ILE A 54 -13.31 -11.50 -4.82
C ILE A 54 -13.01 -11.13 -6.27
N ARG A 55 -13.79 -10.25 -6.90
CA ARG A 55 -13.54 -9.78 -8.27
C ARG A 55 -12.16 -9.13 -8.39
N LEU A 56 -11.83 -8.22 -7.49
CA LEU A 56 -10.50 -7.59 -7.45
C LEU A 56 -9.38 -8.64 -7.33
N LEU A 57 -9.54 -9.64 -6.46
CA LEU A 57 -8.58 -10.73 -6.36
C LEU A 57 -8.46 -11.50 -7.68
N MET A 58 -9.57 -11.83 -8.32
CA MET A 58 -9.58 -12.55 -9.61
C MET A 58 -8.95 -11.73 -10.73
N ASP A 59 -9.17 -10.41 -10.75
CA ASP A 59 -8.61 -9.50 -11.75
C ASP A 59 -7.10 -9.34 -11.58
N LEU A 60 -6.63 -9.27 -10.33
CA LEU A 60 -5.20 -9.11 -10.02
C LEU A 60 -4.41 -10.42 -10.08
N LEU A 61 -5.07 -11.57 -9.93
CA LEU A 61 -4.41 -12.87 -9.79
C LEU A 61 -3.52 -13.23 -10.99
N PRO A 62 -3.93 -13.09 -12.27
CA PRO A 62 -3.08 -13.45 -13.40
C PRO A 62 -1.78 -12.62 -13.45
N GLY A 63 -1.89 -11.30 -13.27
CA GLY A 63 -0.74 -10.41 -13.26
C GLY A 63 0.18 -10.65 -12.06
N THR A 64 -0.40 -10.91 -10.89
CA THR A 64 0.35 -11.25 -9.67
C THR A 64 1.09 -12.58 -9.84
N ALA A 65 0.43 -13.60 -10.42
CA ALA A 65 1.04 -14.90 -10.65
C ALA A 65 2.20 -14.81 -11.65
N ALA A 66 2.02 -14.09 -12.77
CA ALA A 66 3.09 -13.85 -13.73
C ALA A 66 4.27 -13.11 -13.09
N TYR A 67 3.99 -12.07 -12.31
CA TYR A 67 5.02 -11.31 -11.59
C TYR A 67 5.81 -12.17 -10.60
N LEU A 68 5.14 -13.01 -9.81
CA LEU A 68 5.80 -13.90 -8.84
C LEU A 68 6.57 -15.05 -9.53
N ASN A 69 6.12 -15.50 -10.70
CA ASN A 69 6.85 -16.45 -11.53
C ASN A 69 8.17 -15.87 -12.05
N ASP A 70 8.19 -14.57 -12.33
CA ASP A 70 9.38 -13.84 -12.76
C ASP A 70 10.26 -13.38 -11.61
N CYS A 71 9.92 -13.71 -10.36
CA CYS A 71 10.77 -13.44 -9.21
C CYS A 71 11.84 -14.53 -9.01
N GLN A 72 12.91 -14.16 -8.32
CA GLN A 72 13.90 -15.10 -7.80
C GLN A 72 13.48 -15.58 -6.40
N TRP A 73 13.66 -16.87 -6.15
CA TRP A 73 13.31 -17.51 -4.88
C TRP A 73 14.59 -17.92 -4.13
N THR A 74 14.67 -17.58 -2.84
CA THR A 74 15.76 -18.02 -1.96
C THR A 74 15.20 -18.69 -0.72
N LEU A 75 15.60 -19.96 -0.51
CA LEU A 75 15.23 -20.74 0.67
C LEU A 75 16.32 -20.64 1.74
N PHE A 76 16.00 -20.06 2.88
CA PHE A 76 16.87 -20.06 4.05
C PHE A 76 16.61 -21.28 4.94
N LYS A 77 17.66 -22.05 5.22
CA LYS A 77 17.62 -23.20 6.15
C LYS A 77 18.39 -22.88 7.41
N PHE A 78 17.71 -22.90 8.57
CA PHE A 78 18.34 -22.64 9.86
C PHE A 78 18.52 -23.94 10.64
N ASN A 79 19.76 -24.22 11.07
CA ASN A 79 20.05 -25.39 11.91
C ASN A 79 19.97 -25.08 13.41
N ARG A 80 20.44 -23.89 13.81
CA ARG A 80 20.54 -23.49 15.22
C ARG A 80 19.54 -22.42 15.63
N ARG A 81 19.18 -21.52 14.70
CA ARG A 81 18.28 -20.39 14.96
C ARG A 81 16.87 -20.74 14.54
N SER A 82 15.89 -20.20 15.25
CA SER A 82 14.51 -20.36 14.88
C SER A 82 13.88 -19.04 14.52
N ILE A 83 12.84 -19.15 13.71
CA ILE A 83 12.06 -18.02 13.25
C ILE A 83 10.63 -18.08 13.76
N ILE A 84 10.04 -16.91 13.93
CA ILE A 84 8.63 -16.74 14.28
C ILE A 84 7.76 -16.76 13.02
N THR A 85 6.45 -16.91 13.23
CA THR A 85 5.42 -16.61 12.23
C THR A 85 4.35 -15.71 12.86
N SER A 86 3.38 -15.24 12.07
CA SER A 86 2.30 -14.36 12.54
C SER A 86 0.98 -14.72 11.87
N ASP A 87 -0.08 -14.01 12.24
CA ASP A 87 -1.38 -14.09 11.56
C ASP A 87 -1.34 -13.53 10.12
N HIS A 88 -0.30 -12.78 9.76
CA HIS A 88 -0.04 -12.26 8.41
C HIS A 88 1.41 -12.62 8.03
N PRO A 89 1.67 -13.89 7.69
CA PRO A 89 3.04 -14.41 7.58
C PRO A 89 3.79 -13.90 6.35
N VAL A 90 3.14 -13.20 5.43
CA VAL A 90 3.81 -12.59 4.27
C VAL A 90 4.15 -11.15 4.61
N SER A 91 5.43 -10.86 4.78
CA SER A 91 5.93 -9.50 5.00
C SER A 91 6.47 -8.91 3.71
N LEU A 92 6.16 -7.64 3.46
CA LEU A 92 6.69 -6.88 2.33
C LEU A 92 7.78 -5.94 2.85
N ALA A 93 8.99 -6.13 2.36
CA ALA A 93 10.14 -5.29 2.70
C ALA A 93 10.51 -4.39 1.52
N VAL A 94 11.01 -3.21 1.85
CA VAL A 94 11.45 -2.19 0.90
C VAL A 94 12.93 -1.85 1.12
N ALA A 95 13.56 -1.33 0.08
CA ALA A 95 14.93 -0.90 0.08
C ALA A 95 15.13 0.29 1.03
N PRO A 96 16.34 0.46 1.58
CA PRO A 96 16.69 1.67 2.31
C PRO A 96 16.42 2.92 1.47
N GLY A 97 15.65 3.87 2.01
CA GLY A 97 15.30 5.11 1.31
C GLY A 97 13.99 5.07 0.54
N TYR A 98 13.24 3.96 0.58
CA TYR A 98 11.91 3.88 -0.04
C TYR A 98 10.97 4.99 0.49
N PRO A 99 10.30 5.78 -0.37
CA PRO A 99 9.50 6.90 0.08
C PRO A 99 8.29 6.46 0.92
N ALA A 100 8.19 6.97 2.14
CA ALA A 100 7.14 6.57 3.10
C ALA A 100 5.69 6.85 2.62
N TRP A 101 5.51 7.70 1.62
CA TRP A 101 4.20 8.05 1.05
C TRP A 101 3.74 7.10 -0.06
N GLN A 102 4.66 6.35 -0.69
CA GLN A 102 4.38 5.56 -1.88
C GLN A 102 3.57 4.27 -1.57
N GLY A 103 3.52 3.87 -0.30
CA GLY A 103 2.88 2.64 0.14
C GLY A 103 3.63 1.40 -0.35
N VAL A 104 3.48 0.29 0.37
CA VAL A 104 4.15 -0.98 0.02
C VAL A 104 3.08 -1.98 -0.41
N GLY A 105 3.22 -2.50 -1.63
CA GLY A 105 2.34 -3.50 -2.20
C GLY A 105 3.13 -4.54 -2.99
N ILE A 106 2.42 -5.50 -3.59
CA ILE A 106 3.04 -6.62 -4.32
C ILE A 106 3.98 -6.11 -5.42
N PHE A 107 3.55 -5.13 -6.21
CA PHE A 107 4.36 -4.62 -7.33
C PHE A 107 5.41 -3.58 -6.93
N THR A 108 5.43 -3.14 -5.66
CA THR A 108 6.35 -2.09 -5.19
C THR A 108 7.29 -2.54 -4.07
N ALA A 109 7.13 -3.76 -3.57
CA ALA A 109 8.03 -4.35 -2.59
C ALA A 109 9.32 -4.82 -3.28
N ASP A 110 10.46 -4.61 -2.63
CA ASP A 110 11.75 -5.12 -3.09
C ASP A 110 11.97 -6.58 -2.69
N LEU A 111 11.23 -7.03 -1.67
CA LEU A 111 11.38 -8.35 -1.11
C LEU A 111 10.09 -8.81 -0.44
N PHE A 112 9.65 -10.03 -0.75
CA PHE A 112 8.65 -10.74 0.04
C PHE A 112 9.35 -11.71 0.97
N LEU A 113 8.87 -11.77 2.21
CA LEU A 113 9.38 -12.67 3.23
C LEU A 113 8.26 -13.57 3.73
N VAL A 114 8.50 -14.88 3.71
CA VAL A 114 7.52 -15.90 4.05
C VAL A 114 8.14 -16.94 4.98
N PRO A 115 7.88 -16.88 6.30
CA PRO A 115 8.22 -17.95 7.23
C PRO A 115 7.41 -19.21 6.89
N LEU A 116 8.09 -20.28 6.49
CA LEU A 116 7.46 -21.57 6.12
C LEU A 116 7.37 -22.51 7.33
N SER A 117 8.36 -22.47 8.21
CA SER A 117 8.41 -23.25 9.45
C SER A 117 9.40 -22.61 10.44
N ARG A 118 9.50 -23.14 11.66
CA ARG A 118 10.47 -22.66 12.66
C ARG A 118 11.94 -22.67 12.19
N ARG A 119 12.28 -23.42 11.12
CA ARG A 119 13.65 -23.54 10.57
C ARG A 119 13.78 -23.15 9.09
N HIS A 120 12.70 -22.71 8.44
CA HIS A 120 12.71 -22.43 7.00
C HIS A 120 11.98 -21.13 6.71
N ALA A 121 12.65 -20.24 5.97
CA ALA A 121 12.03 -19.04 5.42
C ALA A 121 12.27 -19.00 3.91
N LEU A 122 11.29 -18.49 3.19
CA LEU A 122 11.39 -18.17 1.78
C LEU A 122 11.46 -16.66 1.63
N THR A 123 12.38 -16.21 0.80
CA THR A 123 12.38 -14.84 0.28
C THR A 123 12.15 -14.86 -1.22
N ILE A 124 11.27 -13.98 -1.69
CA ILE A 124 10.97 -13.80 -3.11
C ILE A 124 11.42 -12.39 -3.47
N GLN A 125 12.29 -12.27 -4.47
CA GLN A 125 12.85 -10.98 -4.90
C GLN A 125 12.53 -10.74 -6.38
N PRO A 126 11.99 -9.57 -6.76
CA PRO A 126 11.74 -9.24 -8.16
C PRO A 126 13.04 -9.23 -8.99
N LYS A 127 13.09 -9.95 -10.11
CA LYS A 127 14.31 -10.10 -10.94
C LYS A 127 14.75 -8.77 -11.60
N ASN A 128 13.81 -7.87 -11.84
CA ASN A 128 14.04 -6.56 -12.46
C ASN A 128 14.93 -5.60 -11.64
N LEU A 129 15.22 -5.90 -10.37
CA LEU A 129 16.13 -5.11 -9.54
C LEU A 129 17.62 -5.41 -9.77
N ARG A 130 17.95 -6.42 -10.59
CA ARG A 130 19.33 -6.79 -10.93
C ARG A 130 19.46 -6.96 -12.44
N GLU A 131 19.74 -5.86 -13.14
CA GLU A 131 19.92 -5.85 -14.60
C GLU A 131 20.87 -6.97 -15.08
N GLY A 132 20.42 -7.75 -16.06
CA GLY A 132 21.28 -8.55 -16.93
C GLY A 132 21.73 -9.92 -16.43
N THR A 133 21.25 -10.42 -15.28
CA THR A 133 21.64 -11.76 -14.80
C THR A 133 20.42 -12.60 -14.43
N ASP A 134 20.18 -13.71 -15.13
CA ASP A 134 19.21 -14.72 -14.68
C ASP A 134 19.81 -15.44 -13.47
N ILE A 135 19.48 -14.97 -12.28
CA ILE A 135 19.98 -15.55 -11.05
C ILE A 135 19.04 -16.71 -10.69
N PRO A 136 19.53 -17.97 -10.69
CA PRO A 136 18.68 -19.12 -10.41
C PRO A 136 18.19 -19.07 -8.97
N ASP A 137 17.13 -19.82 -8.69
CA ASP A 137 16.70 -20.07 -7.32
C ASP A 137 17.78 -20.82 -6.56
N PHE A 138 17.96 -20.49 -5.28
CA PHE A 138 19.01 -21.11 -4.48
C PHE A 138 18.64 -21.26 -3.01
N THR A 139 19.40 -22.12 -2.34
CA THR A 139 19.27 -22.37 -0.90
C THR A 139 20.47 -21.80 -0.17
N VAL A 140 20.22 -21.12 0.96
CA VAL A 140 21.25 -20.50 1.79
C VAL A 140 21.15 -21.02 3.22
N SER A 141 22.31 -21.27 3.84
CA SER A 141 22.36 -21.52 5.28
C SER A 141 22.06 -20.24 6.04
N GLY A 142 21.02 -20.27 6.86
CA GLY A 142 20.59 -19.13 7.66
C GLY A 142 21.57 -18.79 8.77
N SER A 143 21.90 -17.51 8.91
CA SER A 143 22.75 -16.99 9.98
C SER A 143 21.92 -16.39 11.12
N THR A 144 22.54 -16.09 12.26
CA THR A 144 21.89 -15.37 13.37
C THR A 144 21.34 -14.02 12.93
N LYS A 145 22.12 -13.26 12.14
CA LYS A 145 21.72 -11.95 11.64
C LYS A 145 20.50 -12.05 10.73
N ILE A 146 20.50 -13.03 9.81
CA ILE A 146 19.36 -13.26 8.92
C ILE A 146 18.13 -13.65 9.74
N ALA A 147 18.23 -14.60 10.67
CA ALA A 147 17.10 -15.00 11.51
C ALA A 147 16.50 -13.80 12.28
N GLN A 148 17.35 -12.93 12.83
CA GLN A 148 16.90 -11.74 13.54
C GLN A 148 16.19 -10.75 12.61
N SER A 149 16.70 -10.49 11.41
CA SER A 149 16.03 -9.65 10.42
C SER A 149 14.68 -10.24 10.02
N ILE A 150 14.62 -11.54 9.74
CA ILE A 150 13.37 -12.23 9.39
C ILE A 150 12.35 -12.12 10.52
N ASN A 151 12.77 -12.34 11.77
CA ASN A 151 11.87 -12.22 12.92
C ASN A 151 11.40 -10.78 13.14
N GLN A 152 12.26 -9.79 12.89
CA GLN A 152 11.88 -8.39 13.02
C GLN A 152 10.82 -8.03 11.99
N GLU A 153 11.00 -8.39 10.71
CA GLU A 153 10.00 -8.12 9.67
C GLU A 153 8.68 -8.85 9.92
N THR A 154 8.72 -10.14 10.26
CA THR A 154 7.52 -10.92 10.59
C THR A 154 6.76 -10.34 11.79
N ALA A 155 7.48 -9.86 12.82
CA ALA A 155 6.85 -9.23 13.97
C ALA A 155 6.20 -7.90 13.59
N MET A 156 6.85 -7.08 12.76
CA MET A 156 6.30 -5.80 12.30
C MET A 156 5.09 -5.96 11.37
N GLY A 157 5.02 -7.07 10.62
CA GLY A 157 3.86 -7.40 9.79
C GLY A 157 2.67 -7.99 10.55
N ALA A 158 2.86 -8.43 11.79
CA ALA A 158 1.80 -9.04 12.59
C ALA A 158 0.70 -8.04 12.94
N ARG A 159 -0.56 -8.46 12.85
CA ARG A 159 -1.71 -7.61 13.16
C ARG A 159 -2.22 -7.86 14.58
N LYS A 160 -2.47 -9.13 14.92
CA LYS A 160 -3.01 -9.52 16.23
C LYS A 160 -2.10 -10.49 16.96
N HIS A 161 -1.50 -11.44 16.24
CA HIS A 161 -0.80 -12.56 16.87
C HIS A 161 0.57 -12.81 16.25
N ILE A 162 1.53 -13.10 17.12
CA ILE A 162 2.85 -13.61 16.78
C ILE A 162 2.99 -14.99 17.42
N TYR A 163 3.49 -15.94 16.66
CA TYR A 163 3.63 -17.34 17.08
C TYR A 163 5.12 -17.72 17.11
N GLN A 164 5.52 -18.38 18.19
CA GLN A 164 6.86 -18.94 18.35
C GLN A 164 6.77 -20.38 18.87
N HIS A 165 7.83 -21.16 18.65
CA HIS A 165 7.95 -22.48 19.24
C HIS A 165 8.14 -22.38 20.77
N PRO A 166 7.46 -23.19 21.60
CA PRO A 166 7.50 -23.04 23.06
C PRO A 166 8.88 -23.27 23.70
N GLU A 167 9.71 -24.09 23.08
CA GLU A 167 11.06 -24.43 23.58
C GLU A 167 12.14 -23.42 23.17
N GLU A 168 11.78 -22.39 22.41
CA GLU A 168 12.73 -21.45 21.83
C GLU A 168 12.32 -20.01 22.13
N SER A 169 13.25 -19.06 22.04
CA SER A 169 12.98 -17.65 22.31
C SER A 169 13.44 -16.75 21.15
N PRO A 170 12.90 -16.96 19.92
CA PRO A 170 13.28 -16.18 18.73
C PRO A 170 12.88 -14.68 18.81
N LEU A 171 12.05 -14.30 19.79
CA LEU A 171 11.65 -12.91 20.05
C LEU A 171 12.68 -12.09 20.85
N GLN A 172 13.73 -12.71 21.38
CA GLN A 172 14.72 -11.99 22.16
C GLN A 172 15.41 -10.90 21.30
N GLY A 173 15.27 -9.64 21.71
CA GLY A 173 15.83 -8.50 20.98
C GLY A 173 15.01 -8.03 19.77
N ILE A 174 13.81 -8.57 19.57
CA ILE A 174 12.86 -8.12 18.55
C ILE A 174 12.00 -7.00 19.12
N ARG A 175 11.82 -5.92 18.35
CA ARG A 175 10.87 -4.86 18.69
C ARG A 175 9.49 -5.27 18.20
N LEU A 176 8.52 -5.27 19.12
CA LEU A 176 7.13 -5.59 18.79
C LEU A 176 6.38 -4.33 18.32
N PRO A 177 5.49 -4.44 17.32
CA PRO A 177 4.65 -3.33 16.92
C PRO A 177 3.70 -2.94 18.07
N GLN A 178 3.34 -1.67 18.14
CA GLN A 178 2.27 -1.24 19.03
C GLN A 178 0.92 -1.76 18.50
N PRO A 179 0.00 -2.23 19.36
CA PRO A 179 -1.34 -2.63 18.94
C PRO A 179 -2.06 -1.48 18.23
N VAL A 180 -2.48 -1.70 17.00
CA VAL A 180 -3.30 -0.75 16.23
C VAL A 180 -4.74 -1.25 16.18
N MET A 181 -5.69 -0.44 16.69
CA MET A 181 -7.13 -0.82 16.77
C MET A 181 -7.83 -0.95 15.41
N ARG A 182 -7.26 -0.37 14.35
CA ARG A 182 -7.74 -0.51 12.97
C ARG A 182 -6.52 -0.65 12.08
N ASP A 183 -6.67 -1.44 11.01
CA ASP A 183 -5.68 -1.46 9.94
C ASP A 183 -5.49 -0.04 9.43
N ARG A 184 -4.37 0.59 9.81
CA ARG A 184 -3.87 1.72 9.04
C ARG A 184 -3.45 1.10 7.71
N PRO A 185 -4.11 1.40 6.57
CA PRO A 185 -3.39 1.28 5.31
C PRO A 185 -2.12 2.12 5.49
N GLY A 186 -0.96 1.52 5.21
CA GLY A 186 0.38 2.03 5.52
C GLY A 186 0.80 3.29 4.76
N MET A 187 -0.10 4.24 4.55
CA MET A 187 0.18 5.56 4.00
C MET A 187 0.32 6.55 5.15
N SER A 188 1.41 6.41 5.90
CA SER A 188 1.61 7.13 7.17
C SER A 188 1.83 8.65 7.04
N ASN A 189 1.87 9.22 5.84
CA ASN A 189 2.11 10.66 5.62
C ASN A 189 1.21 11.34 4.55
N ILE A 190 0.04 10.80 4.21
CA ILE A 190 -0.88 11.50 3.28
C ILE A 190 -1.34 12.85 3.84
N ASP A 191 -1.39 13.00 5.16
CA ASP A 191 -1.90 14.20 5.82
C ASP A 191 -1.15 15.48 5.38
N GLY A 192 0.16 15.38 5.07
CA GLY A 192 0.94 16.52 4.57
C GLY A 192 0.64 16.92 3.11
N LEU A 193 -0.07 16.05 2.37
CA LEU A 193 -0.46 16.23 0.98
C LEU A 193 -1.91 16.70 0.82
N ILE A 194 -2.70 16.72 1.90
CA ILE A 194 -4.09 17.17 1.88
C ILE A 194 -4.11 18.68 2.17
N ARG A 195 -4.61 19.48 1.23
CA ARG A 195 -4.78 20.93 1.38
C ARG A 195 -6.07 21.38 0.74
N GLU A 196 -6.80 22.28 1.38
CA GLU A 196 -8.07 22.78 0.81
C GLU A 196 -7.85 23.51 -0.51
N GLU A 197 -6.72 24.17 -0.67
CA GLU A 197 -6.32 24.85 -1.91
C GLU A 197 -5.81 23.86 -2.98
N GLY A 198 -5.47 22.63 -2.58
CA GLY A 198 -4.76 21.65 -3.39
C GLY A 198 -3.24 21.78 -3.29
N LEU A 199 -2.52 20.69 -3.57
CA LEU A 199 -1.06 20.61 -3.46
C LEU A 199 -0.33 21.53 -4.45
N PHE A 200 -1.00 21.83 -5.56
CA PHE A 200 -0.44 22.57 -6.70
C PHE A 200 -0.98 24.00 -6.82
N SER A 201 -1.71 24.48 -5.82
CA SER A 201 -2.25 25.85 -5.81
C SER A 201 -1.12 26.88 -5.93
N GLY A 202 -1.16 27.71 -6.97
CA GLY A 202 -0.15 28.74 -7.23
C GLY A 202 0.99 28.33 -8.17
N ILE A 203 1.04 27.07 -8.62
CA ILE A 203 1.92 26.64 -9.70
C ILE A 203 1.23 26.94 -11.03
N ARG A 204 1.93 27.65 -11.94
CA ARG A 204 1.40 27.97 -13.27
C ARG A 204 1.14 26.68 -14.06
N GLU A 205 0.04 26.64 -14.81
CA GLU A 205 -0.36 25.48 -15.60
C GLU A 205 0.75 24.97 -16.55
N ALA A 206 1.53 25.89 -17.13
CA ALA A 206 2.69 25.54 -17.95
C ALA A 206 3.78 24.78 -17.17
N SER A 207 3.96 25.06 -15.88
CA SER A 207 4.89 24.36 -15.00
C SER A 207 4.37 22.98 -14.60
N LEU A 208 3.05 22.81 -14.44
CA LEU A 208 2.43 21.50 -14.20
C LEU A 208 2.57 20.59 -15.42
N ARG A 209 2.37 21.13 -16.64
CA ARG A 209 2.62 20.39 -17.89
C ARG A 209 4.09 19.99 -18.03
N ALA A 210 5.03 20.87 -17.73
CA ALA A 210 6.46 20.55 -17.75
C ALA A 210 6.86 19.47 -16.72
N MET A 211 6.20 19.43 -15.56
CA MET A 211 6.39 18.37 -14.56
C MET A 211 5.79 17.04 -15.03
N SER A 212 4.60 17.05 -15.64
CA SER A 212 4.02 15.87 -16.30
C SER A 212 4.88 15.38 -17.48
N ASP A 213 5.60 16.29 -18.14
CA ASP A 213 6.47 15.98 -19.27
C ASP A 213 7.85 15.42 -18.86
N THR A 214 8.23 15.50 -17.60
CA THR A 214 9.50 14.93 -17.10
C THR A 214 9.36 13.52 -16.54
N SER A 215 8.13 12.98 -16.49
CA SER A 215 7.88 11.57 -16.19
C SER A 215 8.44 10.66 -17.29
N PRO A 216 9.17 9.58 -16.93
CA PRO A 216 9.75 8.65 -17.89
C PRO A 216 8.69 8.06 -18.85
N PRO A 217 9.07 7.71 -20.10
CA PRO A 217 8.13 7.17 -21.07
C PRO A 217 7.49 5.88 -20.54
N GLY A 218 6.16 5.88 -20.35
CA GLY A 218 5.39 4.76 -19.79
C GLY A 218 4.56 5.11 -18.54
N GLU A 219 4.90 6.15 -17.78
CA GLU A 219 4.11 6.59 -16.61
C GLU A 219 2.96 7.54 -16.96
N ARG A 220 3.04 8.21 -18.12
CA ARG A 220 2.06 9.23 -18.53
C ARG A 220 0.67 8.69 -18.84
N GLU A 221 0.52 7.39 -19.14
CA GLU A 221 -0.76 6.77 -19.51
C GLU A 221 -1.58 6.26 -18.32
N ASN A 222 -1.04 6.25 -17.09
CA ASN A 222 -1.68 5.61 -15.92
C ASN A 222 -1.92 6.55 -14.72
N GLY A 223 -1.77 7.88 -14.88
CA GLY A 223 -2.01 8.83 -13.81
C GLY A 223 -3.50 9.08 -13.58
N MET A 224 -4.05 8.68 -12.43
CA MET A 224 -5.40 9.07 -12.02
C MET A 224 -5.42 10.52 -11.52
N THR A 225 -6.37 11.28 -12.04
CA THR A 225 -6.73 12.64 -11.63
C THR A 225 -8.11 12.67 -10.98
N ILE A 226 -8.50 13.78 -10.36
CA ILE A 226 -9.85 13.93 -9.79
C ILE A 226 -10.95 13.81 -10.87
N ASP A 227 -10.62 14.07 -12.13
CA ASP A 227 -11.55 13.96 -13.25
C ASP A 227 -11.91 12.49 -13.55
N ASP A 228 -10.98 11.57 -13.27
CA ASP A 228 -11.19 10.12 -13.39
C ASP A 228 -12.02 9.54 -12.24
N LEU A 229 -12.27 10.31 -11.18
CA LEU A 229 -13.07 9.87 -10.04
C LEU A 229 -14.54 9.75 -10.47
N PRO A 230 -15.19 8.58 -10.41
CA PRO A 230 -16.61 8.46 -10.72
C PRO A 230 -17.45 9.22 -9.68
N TRP A 231 -18.49 9.91 -10.15
CA TRP A 231 -19.41 10.65 -9.29
C TRP A 231 -20.87 10.36 -9.67
N PRO A 232 -21.76 10.00 -8.72
CA PRO A 232 -21.47 9.73 -7.30
C PRO A 232 -20.52 8.54 -7.13
N ILE A 233 -19.67 8.60 -6.10
CA ILE A 233 -18.68 7.55 -5.83
C ILE A 233 -19.43 6.25 -5.51
N PRO A 234 -19.26 5.18 -6.30
CA PRO A 234 -19.97 3.93 -6.08
C PRO A 234 -19.72 3.38 -4.67
N ARG A 235 -20.81 3.01 -3.98
CA ARG A 235 -20.80 2.37 -2.64
C ARG A 235 -20.23 3.21 -1.50
N ARG A 236 -19.99 4.49 -1.73
CA ARG A 236 -19.74 5.42 -0.63
C ARG A 236 -21.01 5.59 0.20
N CYS A 237 -20.89 5.39 1.51
CA CYS A 237 -21.97 5.70 2.44
C CYS A 237 -21.98 7.22 2.65
N ARG A 238 -22.88 7.94 1.96
CA ARG A 238 -22.96 9.40 2.10
C ARG A 238 -23.36 9.78 3.53
N PRO A 239 -22.73 10.78 4.14
CA PRO A 239 -23.16 11.30 5.43
C PRO A 239 -24.61 11.78 5.33
N GLY A 240 -25.51 11.26 6.17
CA GLY A 240 -26.91 11.70 6.25
C GLY A 240 -27.90 11.09 5.25
N ALA A 241 -27.52 10.05 4.51
CA ALA A 241 -28.42 9.36 3.56
C ALA A 241 -29.32 8.27 4.19
N ASP A 242 -29.14 7.96 5.47
CA ASP A 242 -30.03 7.07 6.23
C ASP A 242 -31.04 7.93 7.01
N GLY A 243 -32.15 8.27 6.34
CA GLY A 243 -33.35 8.92 6.89
C GLY A 243 -34.60 8.37 6.22
#